data_AF-A0A849I6F1-F1
#
_entry.id   AF-A0A849I6F1-F1
#
_cell.length_a   1.000
_cell.length_b   1.000
_cell.length_c   1.000
_cell.angle_alpha   90.00
_cell.angle_beta   90.00
_cell.angle_gamma   90.00
#
_symmetry.space_group_name_H-M   'P 1'
#
loop_
_entity.id
_entity.type
_entity.pdbx_description
1 polymer ?
#
loop_
_entity_poly.entity_id
_entity_poly.type
_entity_poly.pdbx_seq_one_letter_code
_entity_poly.pdbx_strand_id
1 'polypeptide(L)' 'MNEPERFTASTAKSTGRSERSIQRDAERGEKLGDTLQRIAGTSLDKGVEIDALAALPPQEREEIV' A
#
# COMPACT_ATOMS: atom_id res chain seq x y z
N MET A 1 -19.10 1.05 -26.42
CA MET A 1 -18.53 1.96 -25.40
C MET A 1 -17.19 1.39 -25.00
N ASN A 2 -16.11 2.17 -25.01
CA ASN A 2 -14.85 1.75 -24.39
C ASN A 2 -15.03 1.90 -22.87
N GLU A 3 -14.82 0.82 -22.13
CA GLU A 3 -14.78 0.85 -20.67
C GLU A 3 -13.52 1.61 -20.22
N PRO A 4 -13.60 2.49 -19.19
CA PRO A 4 -12.42 3.18 -18.71
C PRO A 4 -11.38 2.18 -18.22
N GLU A 5 -10.12 2.38 -18.61
CA GLU A 5 -9.01 1.55 -18.14
C GLU A 5 -8.92 1.63 -16.61
N ARG A 6 -8.82 0.48 -15.94
CA ARG A 6 -8.69 0.43 -14.47
C ARG A 6 -7.48 1.24 -14.03
N PHE A 7 -7.61 1.97 -12.92
CA PHE A 7 -6.51 2.77 -12.33
C PHE A 7 -5.20 1.99 -12.22
N THR A 8 -5.28 0.74 -11.76
CA THR A 8 -4.13 -0.14 -11.57
C THR A 8 -3.43 -0.47 -12.89
N ALA A 9 -4.19 -0.71 -13.96
CA ALA A 9 -3.67 -0.99 -15.29
C ALA A 9 -3.01 0.25 -15.91
N SER A 10 -3.67 1.40 -15.83
CA SER A 10 -3.14 2.68 -16.33
C SER A 10 -1.84 3.09 -15.61
N THR A 11 -1.81 2.95 -14.29
CA THR A 11 -0.62 3.23 -13.46
C THR A 11 0.50 2.23 -13.73
N ALA A 12 0.19 0.95 -13.87
CA ALA A 12 1.18 -0.09 -14.20
C ALA A 12 1.88 0.21 -15.53
N LYS A 13 1.10 0.54 -16.57
CA LYS A 13 1.61 0.94 -17.88
C LYS A 13 2.50 2.19 -17.79
N SER A 14 2.06 3.21 -17.04
CA SER A 14 2.77 4.48 -16.92
C SER A 14 4.06 4.38 -16.10
N THR A 15 4.11 3.46 -15.14
CA THR A 15 5.27 3.27 -14.23
C THR A 15 6.20 2.14 -14.67
N GLY A 16 5.83 1.34 -15.67
CA GLY A 16 6.58 0.15 -16.08
C GLY A 16 6.57 -0.98 -15.04
N ARG A 17 5.70 -0.90 -14.03
CA ARG A 17 5.56 -1.91 -12.96
C ARG A 17 4.46 -2.91 -13.31
N SER A 18 4.49 -4.07 -12.68
CA SER A 18 3.39 -5.04 -12.83
C SER A 18 2.12 -4.52 -12.17
N GLU A 19 0.95 -4.83 -12.77
CA GLU A 19 -0.35 -4.42 -12.20
C GLU A 19 -0.55 -4.96 -10.78
N ARG A 20 -0.08 -6.19 -10.52
CA ARG A 20 -0.09 -6.80 -9.18
C ARG A 20 0.69 -5.98 -8.15
N SER A 21 1.80 -5.35 -8.56
CA SER A 21 2.57 -4.49 -7.66
C SER A 21 1.79 -3.22 -7.32
N ILE A 22 1.09 -2.63 -8.29
CA ILE A 22 0.27 -1.44 -8.07
C ILE A 22 -0.94 -1.76 -7.20
N GLN A 23 -1.60 -2.90 -7.42
CA GLN A 23 -2.71 -3.38 -6.60
C GLN A 23 -2.29 -3.52 -5.12
N ARG A 24 -1.12 -4.12 -4.86
CA ARG A 24 -0.59 -4.24 -3.50
C ARG A 24 -0.30 -2.89 -2.85
N ASP A 25 0.30 -1.96 -3.59
CA ASP A 25 0.59 -0.63 -3.06
C ASP A 25 -0.70 0.13 -2.75
N ALA A 26 -1.73 0.00 -3.59
CA ALA A 26 -3.05 0.57 -3.34
C ALA A 26 -3.72 -0.04 -2.10
N GLU A 27 -3.72 -1.36 -1.96
CA GLU A 27 -4.28 -2.07 -0.79
C GLU A 27 -3.58 -1.64 0.52
N ARG A 28 -2.26 -1.45 0.49
CA ARG A 28 -1.49 -0.95 1.65
C ARG A 28 -1.89 0.48 2.00
N GLY A 29 -2.04 1.35 0.99
CA GLY A 29 -2.53 2.71 1.16
C GLY A 29 -3.91 2.75 1.81
N GLU A 30 -4.85 1.91 1.33
CA GLU A 30 -6.21 1.82 1.89
C GLU A 30 -6.22 1.32 3.33
N LYS A 31 -5.39 0.33 3.68
CA LYS A 31 -5.39 -0.26 5.02
C LYS A 31 -4.70 0.60 6.07
N LEU A 32 -3.64 1.32 5.70
CA LEU A 32 -2.75 1.98 6.64
C LEU A 32 -2.88 3.51 6.64
N GLY A 33 -3.27 4.14 5.53
CA GLY A 33 -3.44 5.60 5.46
C GLY A 33 -2.23 6.36 6.01
N ASP A 34 -2.48 7.25 6.97
CA ASP A 34 -1.47 8.12 7.60
C ASP A 34 -0.36 7.34 8.33
N THR A 35 -0.61 6.08 8.72
CA THR A 35 0.42 5.21 9.30
C THR A 35 1.62 5.05 8.36
N LEU A 36 1.42 5.03 7.04
CA LEU A 36 2.52 4.93 6.07
C LEU A 36 3.48 6.12 6.15
N GLN A 37 2.97 7.32 6.45
CA GLN A 37 3.81 8.51 6.60
C GLN A 37 4.61 8.46 7.90
N ARG A 38 4.02 7.93 8.98
CA ARG A 38 4.68 7.81 10.28
C ARG A 38 5.84 6.82 10.26
N ILE A 39 5.68 5.70 9.56
CA ILE A 39 6.72 4.67 9.48
C ILE A 39 7.80 4.94 8.43
N ALA A 40 7.61 5.93 7.56
CA ALA A 40 8.55 6.22 6.47
C ALA A 40 9.97 6.48 6.99
N GLY A 41 10.96 5.79 6.43
CA GLY A 41 12.36 5.87 6.87
C GLY A 41 12.68 5.16 8.19
N THR A 42 11.72 4.50 8.83
CA THR A 42 11.96 3.65 10.01
C THR A 42 12.24 2.20 9.62
N SER A 43 12.50 1.33 10.60
CA SER A 43 12.64 -0.11 10.36
C SER A 43 11.35 -0.78 9.84
N LEU A 44 10.20 -0.13 10.02
CA LEU A 44 8.87 -0.59 9.59
C LEU A 44 8.55 -0.21 8.13
N ASP A 45 9.39 0.59 7.46
CA ASP A 45 9.24 0.97 6.04
C ASP A 45 9.74 -0.11 5.08
N LYS A 46 9.37 -1.36 5.35
CA LYS A 46 9.73 -2.52 4.53
C LYS A 46 8.46 -3.24 4.13
N GLY A 47 8.43 -3.73 2.89
CA GLY A 47 7.23 -4.37 2.35
C GLY A 47 6.63 -5.46 3.25
N VAL A 48 7.46 -6.27 3.91
CA VAL A 48 7.00 -7.31 4.84
C VAL A 48 6.43 -6.76 6.16
N GLU A 49 7.04 -5.69 6.70
CA GLU A 49 6.59 -5.05 7.93
C GLU A 49 5.29 -4.27 7.69
N ILE A 50 5.18 -3.59 6.54
CA ILE A 50 3.96 -2.92 6.10
C ILE A 50 2.80 -3.94 5.98
N ASP A 51 3.07 -5.12 5.41
CA ASP A 51 2.06 -6.18 5.29
C ASP A 51 1.66 -6.73 6.68
N ALA A 52 2.62 -6.86 7.59
CA ALA A 52 2.36 -7.28 8.97
C ALA A 52 1.53 -6.25 9.74
N LEU A 53 1.87 -4.97 9.67
CA LEU A 53 1.10 -3.87 10.27
C LEU A 53 -0.33 -3.84 9.72
N ALA A 54 -0.50 -4.01 8.41
CA ALA A 54 -1.81 -4.01 7.77
C ALA A 54 -2.71 -5.18 8.20
N ALA A 55 -2.15 -6.25 8.77
CA ALA A 55 -2.89 -7.39 9.30
C ALA A 55 -3.40 -7.20 10.74
N LEU A 56 -2.82 -6.26 11.49
CA LEU A 56 -3.21 -5.98 12.88
C LEU A 56 -4.49 -5.12 12.96
N PRO A 57 -5.27 -5.17 14.06
CA PRO A 57 -6.30 -4.19 14.35
C PRO A 57 -5.72 -2.78 14.50
N PRO A 58 -6.48 -1.69 14.19
CA PRO A 58 -5.99 -0.32 14.29
C PRO A 58 -5.39 0.04 15.65
N GLN A 59 -5.97 -0.47 16.74
CA GLN A 59 -5.52 -0.19 18.11
C GLN A 59 -4.11 -0.76 18.36
N GLU A 60 -3.84 -1.99 17.91
CA GLU A 60 -2.53 -2.64 18.08
C GLU A 60 -1.46 -1.98 17.20
N ARG A 61 -1.82 -1.45 16.03
CA ARG A 61 -0.89 -0.71 15.17
C ARG A 61 -0.39 0.57 15.84
N GLU A 62 -1.28 1.30 16.52
CA GLU A 62 -0.93 2.55 17.19
C GLU A 62 0.10 2.39 18.31
N GLU A 63 0.17 1.21 18.93
CA GLU A 63 1.19 0.91 19.96
C GLU A 63 2.59 0.66 19.36
N ILE A 64 2.68 0.37 18.05
CA ILE A 64 3.92 0.01 17.36
C ILE A 64 4.54 1.20 16.62
N VAL A 65 3.70 2.11 16.10
CA VAL A 65 4.07 3.13 15.09
C VAL A 65 4.49 4.46 15.70
#